data_AF-A0A942QLM1-F1
#
_entry.id   AF-A0A942QLM1-F1
#
_cell.length_a   1.000
_cell.length_b   1.000
_cell.length_c   1.000
_cell.angle_alpha   90.00
_cell.angle_beta   90.00
_cell.angle_gamma   90.00
#
_symmetry.space_group_name_H-M   'P 1'
#
loop_
_entity.id
_entity.type
_entity.pdbx_description
1 polymer ?
#
loop_
_entity_poly.entity_id
_entity_poly.type
_entity_poly.pdbx_seq_one_letter_code
_entity_poly.pdbx_strand_id
1 'polypeptide(L)'
;MTQLPLVYRFNEEGCLSYIVACPHTKDAIAIDPTIPGDKFLHVIRREELTVRYILETHTHVDHLTAAGELAKATGAKIAMFHTALQREETIIEPRIPRGIVEIIRQNYLVKPDLLLQEGEGLDFGKLTARAFAAPGHTTDSMILQVSHLLFTGDTLFVGQCGRTDLPGGSAASLFHTLFQLIFPMPDATVIYPAHDYQGNINSALGYEKIHNPFLQRREQADFVQFVAKQFPPLSGTGEKIQCSMGGPPQTGPDEQAKVTPVMHELCFHMEQYLRSAPKDWHTISVKDLHEDLEQATPPLIIDVREPQELQSGYLPGAINIPLRQLPAGLSHLPADKSSYLVVICRSGSRSAYAALYLRSLGYLNVKNVEGGVPAWQQAGFPVSFPKAS
;
A
#
# COMPACT_ATOMS: atom_id res chain seq x y z
N MET A 1 -12.37 -19.42 6.98
CA MET A 1 -12.13 -17.99 6.67
C MET A 1 -10.64 -17.82 6.41
N THR A 2 -10.27 -17.29 5.25
CA THR A 2 -8.88 -16.95 4.89
C THR A 2 -8.34 -15.95 5.91
N GLN A 3 -7.24 -16.28 6.58
CA GLN A 3 -6.65 -15.41 7.60
C GLN A 3 -5.88 -14.28 6.89
N LEU A 4 -6.30 -13.04 7.12
CA LEU A 4 -5.63 -11.87 6.56
C LEU A 4 -4.35 -11.59 7.38
N PRO A 5 -3.17 -11.57 6.75
CA PRO A 5 -1.93 -11.20 7.45
C PRO A 5 -1.92 -9.71 7.82
N LEU A 6 -1.21 -9.38 8.90
CA LEU A 6 -0.83 -7.99 9.20
C LEU A 6 0.42 -7.65 8.40
N VAL A 7 0.46 -6.47 7.78
CA VAL A 7 1.63 -6.00 7.01
C VAL A 7 2.10 -4.67 7.59
N TYR A 8 3.30 -4.66 8.14
CA TYR A 8 4.01 -3.45 8.57
C TYR A 8 5.00 -3.08 7.48
N ARG A 9 5.00 -1.82 7.06
CA ARG A 9 5.82 -1.33 5.95
C ARG A 9 6.87 -0.35 6.43
N PHE A 10 8.02 -0.42 5.78
CA PHE A 10 9.12 0.53 5.91
C PHE A 10 9.41 1.09 4.52
N ASN A 11 9.77 2.37 4.44
CA ASN A 11 10.22 3.01 3.22
C ASN A 11 11.49 3.79 3.54
N GLU A 12 12.58 3.44 2.87
CA GLU A 12 13.87 4.13 2.97
C GLU A 12 14.26 4.66 1.59
N GLU A 13 13.95 5.91 1.32
CA GLU A 13 14.25 6.58 0.04
C GLU A 13 13.78 5.78 -1.19
N GLY A 14 12.59 5.19 -1.10
CA GLY A 14 11.98 4.41 -2.17
C GLY A 14 12.20 2.90 -2.10
N CYS A 15 13.09 2.41 -1.23
CA CYS A 15 13.22 0.98 -0.92
C CYS A 15 12.11 0.58 0.06
N LEU A 16 11.23 -0.32 -0.34
CA LEU A 16 10.12 -0.82 0.44
C LEU A 16 10.47 -2.17 1.07
N SER A 17 10.32 -2.24 2.38
CA SER A 17 10.51 -3.47 3.15
C SER A 17 9.26 -3.77 3.96
N TYR A 18 9.09 -5.04 4.35
CA TYR A 18 7.87 -5.48 5.03
C TYR A 18 8.16 -6.36 6.23
N ILE A 19 7.31 -6.27 7.26
CA ILE A 19 7.10 -7.35 8.22
C ILE A 19 5.69 -7.87 8.02
N VAL A 20 5.54 -9.16 7.77
CA VAL A 20 4.26 -9.83 7.58
C VAL A 20 4.03 -10.74 8.78
N ALA A 21 2.95 -10.52 9.53
CA ALA A 21 2.69 -11.23 10.77
C ALA A 21 1.35 -11.97 10.76
N CYS A 22 1.34 -13.15 11.37
CA CYS A 22 0.12 -13.85 11.70
C CYS A 22 -0.60 -13.13 12.86
N PRO A 23 -1.84 -12.62 12.67
CA PRO A 23 -2.53 -11.86 13.71
C PRO A 23 -2.83 -12.69 14.97
N HIS A 24 -2.86 -14.02 14.85
CA HIS A 24 -3.22 -14.92 15.95
C HIS A 24 -2.02 -15.37 16.79
N THR A 25 -0.89 -15.68 16.15
CA THR A 25 0.28 -16.26 16.86
C THR A 25 1.40 -15.26 17.07
N LYS A 26 1.34 -14.09 16.42
CA LYS A 26 2.42 -13.10 16.36
C LYS A 26 3.71 -13.59 15.70
N ASP A 27 3.72 -14.81 15.15
CA ASP A 27 4.81 -15.24 14.27
C ASP A 27 4.82 -14.39 13.02
N ALA A 28 6.02 -14.01 12.58
CA ALA A 28 6.20 -13.08 11.48
C ALA A 28 7.37 -13.47 10.58
N ILE A 29 7.39 -12.87 9.40
CA ILE A 29 8.53 -12.83 8.49
C ILE A 29 8.90 -11.37 8.24
N ALA A 30 10.18 -11.11 8.00
CA ALA A 30 10.65 -9.84 7.44
C ALA A 30 11.01 -10.06 5.97
N ILE A 31 10.71 -9.10 5.10
CA ILE A 31 10.98 -9.16 3.66
C ILE A 31 11.78 -7.91 3.27
N ASP A 32 12.93 -8.13 2.62
CA ASP A 32 13.86 -7.11 2.11
C ASP A 32 14.24 -6.02 3.13
N PRO A 33 14.62 -6.36 4.38
CA PRO A 33 14.89 -5.35 5.40
C PRO A 33 16.11 -4.48 5.05
N THR A 34 15.96 -3.16 5.12
CA THR A 34 17.03 -2.19 4.82
C THR A 34 17.73 -1.66 6.07
N ILE A 35 19.03 -1.38 6.01
CA ILE A 35 19.73 -0.68 7.11
C ILE A 35 19.18 0.75 7.27
N PRO A 36 19.07 1.28 8.50
CA PRO A 36 19.38 0.65 9.79
C PRO A 36 18.28 -0.30 10.30
N GLY A 37 18.66 -1.45 10.86
CA GLY A 37 17.72 -2.47 11.34
C GLY A 37 16.85 -2.05 12.54
N ASP A 38 17.24 -0.98 13.26
CA ASP A 38 16.56 -0.51 14.47
C ASP A 38 15.08 -0.19 14.26
N LYS A 39 14.69 0.33 13.08
CA LYS A 39 13.29 0.62 12.75
C LYS A 39 12.43 -0.65 12.73
N PHE A 40 12.97 -1.75 12.22
CA PHE A 40 12.30 -3.05 12.22
C PHE A 40 12.24 -3.60 13.64
N LEU A 41 13.36 -3.57 14.38
CA LEU A 41 13.43 -4.06 15.75
C LEU A 41 12.50 -3.30 16.69
N HIS A 42 12.29 -2.00 16.46
CA HIS A 42 11.30 -1.21 17.19
C HIS A 42 9.88 -1.76 16.97
N VAL A 43 9.47 -2.01 15.72
CA VAL A 43 8.15 -2.58 15.41
C VAL A 43 8.03 -4.00 15.96
N ILE A 44 9.05 -4.85 15.80
CA ILE A 44 9.08 -6.22 16.33
C ILE A 44 8.84 -6.22 17.83
N ARG A 45 9.53 -5.35 18.59
CA ARG A 45 9.34 -5.24 20.05
C ARG A 45 7.98 -4.66 20.43
N ARG A 46 7.56 -3.58 19.77
CA ARG A 46 6.29 -2.88 20.07
C ARG A 46 5.08 -3.76 19.84
N GLU A 47 5.11 -4.57 18.79
CA GLU A 47 4.00 -5.41 18.35
C GLU A 47 4.10 -6.85 18.88
N GLU A 48 5.13 -7.14 19.67
CA GLU A 48 5.44 -8.44 20.29
C GLU A 48 5.56 -9.57 19.26
N LEU A 49 6.24 -9.30 18.14
CA LEU A 49 6.36 -10.24 17.03
C LEU A 49 7.49 -11.24 17.23
N THR A 50 7.26 -12.49 16.84
CA THR A 50 8.31 -13.52 16.74
C THR A 50 8.69 -13.71 15.28
N VAL A 51 9.77 -13.05 14.84
CA VAL A 51 10.26 -13.20 13.46
C VAL A 51 10.92 -14.57 13.30
N ARG A 52 10.35 -15.41 12.42
CA ARG A 52 10.85 -16.76 12.13
C ARG A 52 11.85 -16.77 10.99
N TYR A 53 11.56 -15.97 9.97
CA TYR A 53 12.35 -15.90 8.74
C TYR A 53 12.56 -14.46 8.31
N ILE A 54 13.72 -14.22 7.70
CA ILE A 54 14.05 -13.00 6.98
C ILE A 54 14.25 -13.40 5.53
N LEU A 55 13.42 -12.89 4.63
CA LEU A 55 13.38 -13.28 3.24
C LEU A 55 13.93 -12.15 2.39
N GLU A 56 14.94 -12.43 1.58
CA GLU A 56 15.44 -11.48 0.57
C GLU A 56 14.93 -11.91 -0.80
N THR A 57 14.13 -11.07 -1.45
CA THR A 57 13.54 -11.35 -2.76
C THR A 57 14.60 -11.49 -3.84
N HIS A 58 15.73 -10.81 -3.70
CA HIS A 58 16.87 -10.88 -4.62
C HIS A 58 18.13 -10.33 -3.96
N THR A 59 19.28 -10.45 -4.63
CA THR A 59 20.48 -9.71 -4.22
C THR A 59 20.36 -8.24 -4.59
N HIS A 60 20.10 -7.40 -3.59
CA HIS A 60 19.98 -5.95 -3.76
C HIS A 60 21.28 -5.29 -4.22
N VAL A 61 21.14 -4.27 -5.06
CA VAL A 61 22.23 -3.58 -5.77
C VAL A 61 22.34 -2.10 -5.41
N ASP A 62 21.31 -1.57 -4.75
CA ASP A 62 21.08 -0.15 -4.45
C ASP A 62 21.13 0.16 -2.95
N HIS A 63 20.99 -0.85 -2.09
CA HIS A 63 21.04 -0.70 -0.64
C HIS A 63 21.65 -1.92 0.07
N LEU A 64 22.04 -1.70 1.33
CA LEU A 64 22.52 -2.77 2.21
C LEU A 64 21.36 -3.41 2.96
N THR A 65 21.34 -4.73 2.96
CA THR A 65 20.38 -5.50 3.76
C THR A 65 20.68 -5.40 5.25
N ALA A 66 19.62 -5.25 6.06
CA ALA A 66 19.64 -5.39 7.51
C ALA A 66 19.37 -6.84 7.98
N ALA A 67 19.28 -7.82 7.08
CA ALA A 67 18.98 -9.21 7.43
C ALA A 67 19.97 -9.78 8.46
N GLY A 68 21.27 -9.46 8.34
CA GLY A 68 22.27 -9.87 9.33
C GLY A 68 22.01 -9.28 10.73
N GLU A 69 21.64 -8.00 10.81
CA GLU A 69 21.31 -7.33 12.08
C GLU A 69 20.04 -7.93 12.71
N LEU A 70 18.99 -8.12 11.90
CA LEU A 70 17.73 -8.69 12.35
C LEU A 70 17.91 -10.15 12.77
N ALA A 71 18.64 -10.97 12.01
CA ALA A 71 18.90 -12.37 12.34
C ALA A 71 19.63 -12.48 13.69
N LYS A 72 20.67 -11.66 13.89
CA LYS A 72 21.41 -11.61 15.16
C LYS A 72 20.52 -11.20 16.35
N ALA A 73 19.60 -10.25 16.14
CA ALA A 73 18.75 -9.73 17.19
C ALA A 73 17.53 -10.63 17.51
N THR A 74 17.05 -11.40 16.53
CA THR A 74 15.79 -12.18 16.65
C THR A 74 15.99 -13.69 16.69
N GLY A 75 17.13 -14.19 16.21
CA GLY A 75 17.35 -15.62 15.97
C GLY A 75 16.62 -16.17 14.74
N ALA A 76 16.01 -15.30 13.91
CA ALA A 76 15.36 -15.69 12.66
C ALA A 76 16.38 -16.23 11.65
N LYS A 77 15.92 -17.18 10.81
CA LYS A 77 16.73 -17.70 9.69
C LYS A 77 16.60 -16.82 8.47
N ILE A 78 17.72 -16.53 7.81
CA ILE A 78 17.74 -15.81 6.55
C ILE A 78 17.48 -16.82 5.41
N ALA A 79 16.55 -16.51 4.51
CA ALA A 79 16.23 -17.37 3.37
C ALA A 79 16.21 -16.57 2.07
N MET A 80 16.66 -17.22 1.00
CA MET A 80 16.68 -16.70 -0.36
C MET A 80 16.33 -17.79 -1.35
N PHE A 81 15.93 -17.43 -2.57
CA PHE A 81 15.71 -18.41 -3.61
C PHE A 81 17.01 -19.08 -4.04
N HIS A 82 16.92 -20.37 -4.39
CA HIS A 82 18.05 -21.18 -4.78
C HIS A 82 18.47 -20.87 -6.23
N THR A 83 19.20 -19.78 -6.44
CA THR A 83 20.10 -19.64 -7.59
C THR A 83 21.42 -19.04 -7.13
N ALA A 84 22.45 -19.89 -7.10
CA ALA A 84 23.79 -19.52 -6.63
C ALA A 84 24.47 -18.46 -7.54
N LEU A 85 23.99 -18.31 -8.79
CA LEU A 85 24.68 -17.61 -9.85
C LEU A 85 24.90 -16.12 -9.56
N GLN A 86 23.89 -15.37 -9.10
CA GLN A 86 24.05 -13.92 -8.91
C GLN A 86 25.03 -13.55 -7.79
N ARG A 87 24.99 -14.29 -6.68
CA ARG A 87 25.78 -14.01 -5.47
C ARG A 87 27.22 -14.49 -5.60
N GLU A 88 27.42 -15.62 -6.28
CA GLU A 88 28.74 -16.24 -6.43
C GLU A 88 29.51 -15.70 -7.64
N GLU A 89 28.83 -15.14 -8.65
CA GLU A 89 29.50 -14.39 -9.70
C GLU A 89 30.11 -13.12 -9.07
N THR A 90 31.40 -13.19 -8.77
CA THR A 90 32.24 -12.01 -8.57
C THR A 90 32.19 -11.20 -9.85
N ILE A 91 31.26 -10.25 -9.93
CA ILE A 91 31.05 -9.42 -11.09
C ILE A 91 32.32 -8.58 -11.32
N ILE A 92 33.15 -9.02 -12.26
CA ILE A 92 34.19 -8.21 -12.90
C ILE A 92 33.62 -7.77 -14.24
N GLU A 93 32.56 -6.96 -14.22
CA GLU A 93 32.09 -6.29 -15.42
C GLU A 93 32.57 -4.83 -15.42
N PRO A 94 33.43 -4.43 -16.39
CA PRO A 94 34.02 -3.09 -16.44
C PRO A 94 33.00 -1.96 -16.72
N ARG A 95 31.72 -2.28 -16.96
CA ARG A 95 30.66 -1.32 -17.31
C ARG A 95 29.74 -0.93 -16.16
N ILE A 96 29.93 -1.49 -14.97
CA ILE A 96 29.06 -1.21 -13.81
C ILE A 96 29.60 0.00 -13.04
N PRO A 97 28.74 0.97 -12.66
CA PRO A 97 29.14 2.10 -11.82
C PRO A 97 29.88 1.66 -10.56
N ARG A 98 30.92 2.43 -10.19
CA ARG A 98 31.68 2.24 -8.94
C ARG A 98 30.73 2.49 -7.76
N GLY A 99 30.20 1.41 -7.17
CA GLY A 99 29.27 1.44 -6.03
C GLY A 99 28.43 0.16 -5.92
N ILE A 100 27.83 -0.28 -7.04
CA ILE A 100 27.00 -1.50 -7.10
C ILE A 100 27.78 -2.73 -6.67
N VAL A 101 28.99 -2.89 -7.21
CA VAL A 101 29.84 -4.05 -6.91
C VAL A 101 30.16 -4.12 -5.42
N GLU A 102 30.33 -2.97 -4.76
CA GLU A 102 30.59 -2.94 -3.32
C GLU A 102 29.35 -3.29 -2.51
N ILE A 103 28.17 -2.77 -2.89
CA ILE A 103 26.89 -3.14 -2.26
C ILE A 103 26.64 -4.65 -2.39
N ILE A 104 26.79 -5.21 -3.60
CA ILE A 104 26.63 -6.65 -3.84
C ILE A 104 27.63 -7.44 -2.99
N ARG A 105 28.90 -7.02 -2.90
CA ARG A 105 29.92 -7.68 -2.08
C ARG A 105 29.57 -7.65 -0.60
N GLN A 106 29.08 -6.53 -0.08
CA GLN A 106 28.68 -6.41 1.32
C GLN A 106 27.44 -7.25 1.60
N ASN A 107 26.43 -7.20 0.73
CA ASN A 107 25.24 -8.05 0.82
C ASN A 107 25.62 -9.54 0.72
N TYR A 108 26.64 -9.92 -0.07
CA TYR A 108 27.14 -11.30 -0.18
C TYR A 108 27.70 -11.87 1.14
N LEU A 109 28.19 -11.00 2.04
CA LEU A 109 28.68 -11.42 3.36
C LEU A 109 27.55 -11.89 4.28
N VAL A 110 26.31 -11.45 4.03
CA VAL A 110 25.12 -11.89 4.75
C VAL A 110 24.63 -13.21 4.14
N LYS A 111 25.12 -14.34 4.67
CA LYS A 111 24.80 -15.68 4.14
C LYS A 111 23.36 -16.10 4.47
N PRO A 112 22.62 -16.66 3.50
CA PRO A 112 21.33 -17.26 3.78
C PRO A 112 21.53 -18.58 4.52
N ASP A 113 20.71 -18.83 5.53
CA ASP A 113 20.64 -20.11 6.25
C ASP A 113 19.85 -21.15 5.43
N LEU A 114 18.91 -20.69 4.60
CA LEU A 114 18.01 -21.52 3.80
C LEU A 114 18.02 -21.07 2.33
N LEU A 115 18.07 -22.02 1.42
CA LEU A 115 17.91 -21.80 -0.02
C LEU A 115 16.61 -22.46 -0.48
N LEU A 116 15.65 -21.64 -0.88
CA LEU A 116 14.29 -22.05 -1.23
C LEU A 116 14.19 -22.53 -2.67
N GLN A 117 13.35 -23.54 -2.90
CA GLN A 117 13.04 -24.08 -4.22
C GLN A 117 11.70 -23.56 -4.75
N GLU A 118 11.42 -23.85 -6.01
CA GLU A 118 10.16 -23.51 -6.67
C GLU A 118 8.95 -24.05 -5.92
N GLY A 119 8.06 -23.15 -5.49
CA GLY A 119 6.85 -23.46 -4.74
C GLY A 119 7.06 -23.85 -3.27
N GLU A 120 8.30 -23.81 -2.78
CA GLU A 120 8.62 -24.14 -1.39
C GLU A 120 7.97 -23.15 -0.42
N GLY A 121 7.38 -23.69 0.65
CA GLY A 121 6.64 -22.93 1.66
C GLY A 121 7.38 -22.86 2.99
N LEU A 122 7.46 -21.66 3.56
CA LEU A 122 7.92 -21.44 4.94
C LEU A 122 6.73 -21.08 5.82
N ASP A 123 6.43 -21.93 6.79
CA ASP A 123 5.31 -21.74 7.72
C ASP A 123 5.68 -20.81 8.87
N PHE A 124 4.83 -19.82 9.13
CA PHE A 124 4.95 -18.91 10.28
C PHE A 124 3.56 -18.72 10.91
N GLY A 125 3.38 -19.27 12.11
CA GLY A 125 2.08 -19.30 12.77
C GLY A 125 1.07 -20.15 12.02
N LYS A 126 0.01 -19.51 11.51
CA LYS A 126 -1.03 -20.15 10.69
C LYS A 126 -0.98 -19.73 9.21
N LEU A 127 0.12 -19.11 8.80
CA LEU A 127 0.36 -18.62 7.45
C LEU A 127 1.57 -19.34 6.84
N THR A 128 1.62 -19.37 5.52
CA THR A 128 2.74 -19.92 4.75
C THR A 128 3.18 -18.87 3.73
N ALA A 129 4.48 -18.62 3.66
CA ALA A 129 5.10 -17.85 2.57
C ALA A 129 5.64 -18.83 1.53
N ARG A 130 5.08 -18.81 0.32
CA ARG A 130 5.52 -19.65 -0.80
C ARG A 130 6.41 -18.86 -1.74
N ALA A 131 7.59 -19.39 -2.04
CA ALA A 131 8.55 -18.77 -2.94
C ALA A 131 8.43 -19.33 -4.36
N PHE A 132 8.53 -18.46 -5.36
CA PHE A 132 8.57 -18.84 -6.78
C PHE A 132 9.70 -18.09 -7.47
N ALA A 133 10.44 -18.78 -8.34
CA ALA A 133 11.48 -18.17 -9.15
C ALA A 133 10.89 -17.07 -10.02
N ALA A 134 11.50 -15.89 -9.98
CA ALA A 134 11.04 -14.72 -10.71
C ALA A 134 12.18 -14.00 -11.45
N PRO A 135 13.03 -14.73 -12.21
CA PRO A 135 14.20 -14.13 -12.83
C PRO A 135 13.78 -13.03 -13.82
N GLY A 136 14.58 -11.97 -13.87
CA GLY A 136 14.29 -10.84 -14.74
C GLY A 136 15.07 -9.61 -14.34
N HIS A 137 14.84 -9.12 -13.11
CA HIS A 137 15.65 -8.07 -12.53
C HIS A 137 17.06 -8.57 -12.19
N THR A 138 17.12 -9.69 -11.47
CA THR A 138 18.32 -10.50 -11.26
C THR A 138 18.04 -11.96 -11.60
N THR A 139 19.07 -12.81 -11.62
CA THR A 139 18.90 -14.26 -11.78
C THR A 139 18.40 -14.96 -10.51
N ASP A 140 18.52 -14.31 -9.35
CA ASP A 140 18.08 -14.81 -8.03
C ASP A 140 16.81 -14.16 -7.50
N SER A 141 16.13 -13.38 -8.34
CA SER A 141 14.83 -12.80 -8.03
C SER A 141 13.79 -13.89 -7.76
N MET A 142 13.02 -13.70 -6.70
CA MET A 142 11.82 -14.47 -6.37
C MET A 142 10.64 -13.57 -6.03
N ILE A 143 9.44 -14.11 -6.23
CA ILE A 143 8.22 -13.57 -5.64
C ILE A 143 7.76 -14.44 -4.47
N LEU A 144 7.16 -13.81 -3.47
CA LEU A 144 6.65 -14.49 -2.29
C LEU A 144 5.13 -14.33 -2.21
N GLN A 145 4.41 -15.45 -2.18
CA GLN A 145 2.97 -15.46 -1.98
C GLN A 145 2.62 -15.76 -0.52
N VAL A 146 1.86 -14.87 0.10
CA VAL A 146 1.27 -15.07 1.43
C VAL A 146 -0.22 -14.80 1.33
N SER A 147 -1.06 -15.86 1.37
CA SER A 147 -2.50 -15.74 1.12
C SER A 147 -2.75 -15.10 -0.26
N HIS A 148 -3.49 -13.98 -0.32
CA HIS A 148 -3.78 -13.20 -1.51
C HIS A 148 -2.78 -12.06 -1.74
N LEU A 149 -1.74 -11.97 -0.91
CA LEU A 149 -0.66 -10.99 -1.07
C LEU A 149 0.48 -11.61 -1.87
N LEU A 150 1.04 -10.83 -2.79
CA LEU A 150 2.19 -11.19 -3.60
C LEU A 150 3.28 -10.14 -3.41
N PHE A 151 4.36 -10.49 -2.74
CA PHE A 151 5.54 -9.62 -2.64
C PHE A 151 6.39 -9.86 -3.88
N THR A 152 6.48 -8.85 -4.73
CA THR A 152 6.99 -8.97 -6.10
C THR A 152 8.47 -8.62 -6.24
N GLY A 153 9.14 -8.25 -5.14
CA GLY A 153 10.52 -7.79 -5.18
C GLY A 153 10.68 -6.69 -6.23
N ASP A 154 11.73 -6.80 -7.02
CA ASP A 154 12.00 -5.95 -8.18
C ASP A 154 11.52 -6.54 -9.51
N THR A 155 10.64 -7.55 -9.49
CA THR A 155 10.04 -8.09 -10.71
C THR A 155 8.93 -7.18 -11.25
N LEU A 156 7.96 -6.81 -10.42
CA LEU A 156 6.79 -6.01 -10.79
C LEU A 156 6.57 -4.88 -9.78
N PHE A 157 6.38 -3.67 -10.28
CA PHE A 157 6.11 -2.47 -9.49
C PHE A 157 4.73 -1.92 -9.80
N VAL A 158 4.31 -0.90 -9.04
CA VAL A 158 3.11 -0.11 -9.35
C VAL A 158 3.33 0.69 -10.64
N GLY A 159 2.60 0.33 -11.70
CA GLY A 159 2.69 0.97 -13.01
C GLY A 159 4.03 0.81 -13.73
N GLN A 160 4.95 -0.01 -13.20
CA GLN A 160 6.32 -0.19 -13.70
C GLN A 160 6.79 -1.65 -13.51
N CYS A 161 8.03 -1.95 -13.91
CA CYS A 161 8.75 -3.17 -13.54
C CYS A 161 10.19 -2.80 -13.12
N GLY A 162 10.91 -3.74 -12.53
CA GLY A 162 12.34 -3.53 -12.26
C GLY A 162 13.17 -3.57 -13.53
N ARG A 163 14.35 -2.96 -13.41
CA ARG A 163 15.32 -2.88 -14.49
C ARG A 163 16.00 -4.20 -14.81
N THR A 164 16.38 -4.39 -16.07
CA THR A 164 16.92 -5.68 -16.55
C THR A 164 18.30 -5.52 -17.21
N ASP A 165 18.95 -4.39 -16.99
CA ASP A 165 20.25 -3.99 -17.55
C ASP A 165 21.36 -3.94 -16.48
N LEU A 166 21.06 -4.45 -15.28
CA LEU A 166 22.01 -4.73 -14.21
C LEU A 166 22.53 -6.17 -14.29
N PRO A 167 23.59 -6.52 -13.55
CA PRO A 167 24.14 -7.87 -13.53
C PRO A 167 23.06 -8.92 -13.29
N GLY A 168 23.01 -9.95 -14.15
CA GLY A 168 21.99 -11.01 -14.11
C GLY A 168 20.59 -10.60 -14.56
N GLY A 169 20.40 -9.34 -14.98
CA GLY A 169 19.16 -8.87 -15.57
C GLY A 169 18.90 -9.47 -16.95
N SER A 170 17.64 -9.76 -17.24
CA SER A 170 17.18 -10.30 -18.53
C SER A 170 15.73 -9.91 -18.79
N ALA A 171 15.49 -9.02 -19.75
CA ALA A 171 14.14 -8.66 -20.19
C ALA A 171 13.37 -9.87 -20.75
N ALA A 172 14.07 -10.83 -21.34
CA ALA A 172 13.48 -12.08 -21.81
C ALA A 172 12.98 -12.93 -20.63
N SER A 173 13.76 -13.07 -19.56
CA SER A 173 13.36 -13.79 -18.35
C SER A 173 12.22 -13.05 -17.65
N LEU A 174 12.32 -11.72 -17.53
CA LEU A 174 11.27 -10.87 -16.96
C LEU A 174 9.94 -11.07 -17.70
N PHE A 175 9.94 -11.12 -19.03
CA PHE A 175 8.75 -11.40 -19.82
C PHE A 175 8.08 -12.71 -19.41
N HIS A 176 8.86 -13.79 -19.31
CA HIS A 176 8.34 -15.10 -18.88
C HIS A 176 7.74 -15.02 -17.47
N THR A 177 8.47 -14.41 -16.53
CA THR A 177 7.99 -14.22 -15.15
C THR A 177 6.68 -13.41 -15.10
N LEU A 178 6.61 -12.28 -15.80
CA LEU A 178 5.42 -11.43 -15.80
C LEU A 178 4.21 -12.16 -16.41
N PHE A 179 4.36 -12.81 -17.57
CA PHE A 179 3.22 -13.33 -18.32
C PHE A 179 2.87 -14.80 -18.02
N GLN A 180 3.81 -15.62 -17.57
CA GLN A 180 3.57 -17.05 -17.28
C GLN A 180 3.35 -17.32 -15.80
N LEU A 181 3.93 -16.50 -14.91
CA LEU A 181 3.81 -16.68 -13.46
C LEU A 181 2.84 -15.66 -12.84
N ILE A 182 3.04 -14.37 -13.06
CA ILE A 182 2.26 -13.31 -12.38
C ILE A 182 0.91 -13.08 -13.06
N PHE A 183 0.87 -12.90 -14.38
CA PHE A 183 -0.37 -12.56 -15.12
C PHE A 183 -1.51 -13.59 -14.94
N PRO A 184 -1.26 -14.91 -14.81
CA PRO A 184 -2.34 -15.87 -14.57
C PRO A 184 -2.94 -15.81 -13.16
N MET A 185 -2.32 -15.12 -12.20
CA MET A 185 -2.84 -15.01 -10.83
C MET A 185 -4.17 -14.22 -10.79
N PRO A 186 -5.04 -14.46 -9.79
CA PRO A 186 -6.34 -13.78 -9.69
C PRO A 186 -6.21 -12.25 -9.64
N ASP A 187 -7.16 -11.53 -10.22
CA ASP A 187 -7.17 -10.06 -10.26
C ASP A 187 -7.21 -9.42 -8.87
N ALA A 188 -7.80 -10.12 -7.90
CA ALA A 188 -7.85 -9.72 -6.49
C ALA A 188 -6.52 -9.89 -5.73
N THR A 189 -5.47 -10.41 -6.39
CA THR A 189 -4.12 -10.51 -5.80
C THR A 189 -3.59 -9.10 -5.53
N VAL A 190 -3.11 -8.86 -4.32
CA VAL A 190 -2.53 -7.57 -3.94
C VAL A 190 -1.02 -7.67 -4.07
N ILE A 191 -0.41 -6.85 -4.93
CA ILE A 191 1.04 -6.83 -5.15
C ILE A 191 1.74 -5.84 -4.20
N TYR A 192 2.88 -6.24 -3.67
CA TYR A 192 3.77 -5.45 -2.81
C TYR A 192 5.19 -5.44 -3.39
N PRO A 193 5.61 -4.35 -4.04
CA PRO A 193 6.94 -4.26 -4.64
C PRO A 193 8.04 -3.99 -3.60
N ALA A 194 9.29 -4.25 -3.94
CA ALA A 194 10.43 -3.84 -3.11
C ALA A 194 10.89 -2.40 -3.37
N HIS A 195 10.35 -1.73 -4.40
CA HIS A 195 10.60 -0.31 -4.64
C HIS A 195 9.35 0.47 -5.07
N ASP A 196 9.28 1.73 -4.62
CA ASP A 196 8.42 2.76 -5.19
C ASP A 196 8.95 4.17 -4.89
N TYR A 197 9.09 4.99 -5.93
CA TYR A 197 9.61 6.37 -5.82
C TYR A 197 8.52 7.45 -5.96
N GLN A 198 7.26 7.04 -6.06
CA GLN A 198 6.12 7.93 -6.27
C GLN A 198 5.24 8.05 -5.02
N GLY A 199 5.50 7.28 -3.97
CA GLY A 199 4.75 7.21 -2.73
C GLY A 199 3.69 6.11 -2.71
N ASN A 200 3.64 5.24 -3.72
CA ASN A 200 2.73 4.10 -3.75
C ASN A 200 3.11 3.05 -2.70
N ILE A 201 2.14 2.21 -2.35
CA ILE A 201 2.30 1.16 -1.33
C ILE A 201 2.23 -0.22 -1.97
N ASN A 202 1.14 -0.46 -2.69
CA ASN A 202 0.71 -1.72 -3.24
C ASN A 202 -0.29 -1.43 -4.36
N SER A 203 -0.64 -2.46 -5.13
CA SER A 203 -1.67 -2.38 -6.16
C SER A 203 -2.47 -3.67 -6.23
N ALA A 204 -3.64 -3.63 -6.86
CA ALA A 204 -4.36 -4.82 -7.25
C ALA A 204 -3.81 -5.32 -8.59
N LEU A 205 -3.54 -6.62 -8.71
CA LEU A 205 -3.01 -7.18 -9.94
C LEU A 205 -3.96 -6.95 -11.12
N GLY A 206 -5.27 -6.99 -10.92
CA GLY A 206 -6.26 -6.65 -11.95
C GLY A 206 -6.09 -5.24 -12.50
N TYR A 207 -5.78 -4.26 -11.63
CA TYR A 207 -5.49 -2.89 -12.04
C TYR A 207 -4.21 -2.83 -12.88
N GLU A 208 -3.14 -3.52 -12.44
CA GLU A 208 -1.86 -3.55 -13.15
C GLU A 208 -2.00 -4.24 -14.52
N LYS A 209 -2.78 -5.31 -14.65
CA LYS A 209 -3.03 -5.96 -15.95
C LYS A 209 -3.63 -4.99 -16.97
N ILE A 210 -4.49 -4.07 -16.52
CA ILE A 210 -5.16 -3.10 -17.39
C ILE A 210 -4.26 -1.89 -17.66
N HIS A 211 -3.59 -1.36 -16.63
CA HIS A 211 -2.96 -0.04 -16.68
C HIS A 211 -1.43 -0.05 -16.71
N ASN A 212 -0.78 -1.13 -16.24
CA ASN A 212 0.67 -1.21 -16.23
C ASN A 212 1.17 -1.40 -17.66
N PRO A 213 1.98 -0.48 -18.21
CA PRO A 213 2.47 -0.57 -19.57
C PRO A 213 3.32 -1.83 -19.82
N PHE A 214 3.90 -2.44 -18.78
CA PHE A 214 4.72 -3.65 -18.88
C PHE A 214 3.90 -4.96 -18.85
N LEU A 215 2.63 -4.91 -18.43
CA LEU A 215 1.71 -6.05 -18.50
C LEU A 215 0.81 -6.03 -19.74
N GLN A 216 1.01 -5.08 -20.66
CA GLN A 216 0.29 -5.03 -21.92
C GLN A 216 0.79 -6.09 -22.88
N ARG A 217 -0.15 -6.74 -23.59
CA ARG A 217 0.13 -7.84 -24.53
C ARG A 217 1.11 -7.40 -25.61
N ARG A 218 2.27 -8.06 -25.66
CA ARG A 218 3.31 -7.91 -26.68
C ARG A 218 3.92 -9.27 -26.97
N GLU A 219 4.51 -9.41 -28.15
CA GLU A 219 5.44 -10.51 -28.40
C GLU A 219 6.72 -10.29 -27.59
N GLN A 220 7.41 -11.37 -27.20
CA GLN A 220 8.59 -11.29 -26.33
C GLN A 220 9.68 -10.38 -26.91
N ALA A 221 9.91 -10.45 -28.22
CA ALA A 221 10.92 -9.63 -28.90
C ALA A 221 10.61 -8.12 -28.77
N ASP A 222 9.33 -7.76 -28.91
CA ASP A 222 8.87 -6.37 -28.78
C ASP A 222 8.94 -5.89 -27.33
N PHE A 223 8.64 -6.77 -26.37
CA PHE A 223 8.82 -6.46 -24.95
C PHE A 223 10.27 -6.16 -24.60
N VAL A 224 11.22 -6.99 -25.07
CA VAL A 224 12.65 -6.78 -24.83
C VAL A 224 13.11 -5.42 -25.39
N GLN A 225 12.69 -5.08 -26.61
CA GLN A 225 13.01 -3.78 -27.20
C GLN A 225 12.33 -2.61 -26.48
N PHE A 226 11.10 -2.80 -25.99
CA PHE A 226 10.37 -1.81 -25.22
C PHE A 226 11.10 -1.50 -23.93
N VAL A 227 11.36 -2.51 -23.10
CA VAL A 227 12.03 -2.42 -21.79
C VAL A 227 13.41 -1.78 -21.88
N ALA A 228 14.21 -2.13 -22.89
CA ALA A 228 15.55 -1.58 -23.09
C ALA A 228 15.58 -0.05 -23.28
N LYS A 229 14.46 0.57 -23.66
CA LYS A 229 14.34 2.03 -23.88
C LYS A 229 13.80 2.77 -22.66
N GLN A 230 13.41 2.05 -21.62
CA GLN A 230 12.68 2.63 -20.48
C GLN A 230 13.65 3.16 -19.41
N PHE A 231 14.76 2.48 -19.13
CA PHE A 231 15.62 2.85 -18.01
C PHE A 231 16.55 4.03 -18.31
N PRO A 232 16.73 4.96 -17.36
CA PRO A 232 17.76 5.99 -17.49
C PRO A 232 19.15 5.34 -17.52
N PRO A 233 20.12 5.94 -18.24
CA PRO A 233 21.48 5.46 -18.23
C PRO A 233 22.04 5.48 -16.81
N LEU A 234 22.82 4.46 -16.46
CA LEU A 234 23.60 4.42 -15.23
C LEU A 234 24.64 5.56 -15.24
N SER A 235 24.31 6.72 -14.68
CA SER A 235 25.27 7.80 -14.52
C SER A 235 26.31 7.38 -13.48
N GLY A 236 27.59 7.44 -13.84
CA GLY A 236 28.71 7.08 -12.96
C GLY A 236 28.96 8.08 -11.81
N THR A 237 28.00 8.94 -11.48
CA THR A 237 28.14 10.09 -10.59
C THR A 237 27.59 9.83 -9.19
N GLY A 238 27.86 8.68 -8.57
CA GLY A 238 27.67 8.46 -7.13
C GLY A 238 26.26 8.67 -6.54
N GLU A 239 25.23 8.90 -7.36
CA GLU A 239 23.83 8.98 -6.95
C GLU A 239 23.27 7.58 -6.71
N LYS A 240 22.34 7.43 -5.75
CA LYS A 240 21.69 6.16 -5.43
C LYS A 240 21.02 5.60 -6.68
N ILE A 241 21.21 4.32 -6.95
CA ILE A 241 20.64 3.69 -8.14
C ILE A 241 19.14 3.58 -7.98
N GLN A 242 18.44 4.12 -8.98
CA GLN A 242 17.02 3.87 -9.10
C GLN A 242 16.82 2.50 -9.77
N CYS A 243 16.20 1.57 -9.03
CA CYS A 243 15.85 0.25 -9.52
C CYS A 243 14.58 0.25 -10.39
N SER A 244 13.86 1.37 -10.37
CA SER A 244 12.72 1.66 -11.25
C SER A 244 13.03 2.78 -12.27
N MET A 245 12.03 3.10 -13.07
CA MET A 245 12.05 4.18 -14.05
C MET A 245 12.24 5.56 -13.43
N GLY A 246 13.13 6.39 -13.98
CA GLY A 246 13.43 7.79 -13.59
C GLY A 246 12.29 8.82 -13.71
N GLY A 247 11.03 8.37 -13.76
CA GLY A 247 9.82 9.18 -13.85
C GLY A 247 8.62 8.31 -14.23
N PRO A 248 7.37 8.80 -14.09
CA PRO A 248 6.25 8.19 -14.78
C PRO A 248 6.57 8.13 -16.29
N PRO A 249 6.10 7.11 -17.03
CA PRO A 249 6.19 7.15 -18.49
C PRO A 249 5.63 8.50 -18.94
N GLN A 250 6.39 9.22 -19.78
CA GLN A 250 6.03 10.56 -20.27
C GLN A 250 4.63 10.50 -20.88
N THR A 251 3.66 10.89 -20.08
CA THR A 251 2.25 11.10 -20.43
C THR A 251 1.95 12.51 -19.94
N GLY A 252 1.29 13.30 -20.78
CA GLY A 252 1.26 14.77 -20.74
C GLY A 252 0.79 15.41 -19.42
N PRO A 253 0.88 16.74 -19.32
CA PRO A 253 0.72 17.45 -18.06
C PRO A 253 -0.75 17.51 -17.64
N ASP A 254 -1.07 17.00 -16.45
CA ASP A 254 -1.74 17.80 -15.40
C ASP A 254 -1.83 17.09 -14.02
N GLU A 255 -1.53 17.92 -13.02
CA GLU A 255 -1.76 17.95 -11.57
C GLU A 255 -2.01 16.71 -10.68
N GLN A 256 -1.06 16.58 -9.75
CA GLN A 256 -1.10 16.09 -8.36
C GLN A 256 -2.47 15.79 -7.70
N ALA A 257 -2.71 14.49 -7.49
CA ALA A 257 -3.00 13.94 -6.17
C ALA A 257 -2.32 12.56 -6.06
N LYS A 258 -1.23 12.45 -5.29
CA LYS A 258 -0.54 11.18 -5.05
C LYS A 258 -1.37 10.32 -4.09
N VAL A 259 -2.30 9.55 -4.66
CA VAL A 259 -3.00 8.47 -3.96
C VAL A 259 -2.45 7.14 -4.50
N THR A 260 -2.07 6.24 -3.59
CA THR A 260 -1.51 4.92 -3.93
C THR A 260 -2.55 4.04 -4.61
N PRO A 261 -2.25 3.07 -5.47
CA PRO A 261 -3.24 2.40 -6.32
C PRO A 261 -4.41 1.77 -5.56
N VAL A 262 -4.19 1.16 -4.39
CA VAL A 262 -5.30 0.62 -3.58
C VAL A 262 -6.10 1.73 -2.90
N MET A 263 -5.47 2.79 -2.42
CA MET A 263 -6.21 3.94 -1.90
C MET A 263 -6.85 4.77 -3.02
N HIS A 264 -6.28 4.76 -4.22
CA HIS A 264 -6.79 5.43 -5.40
C HIS A 264 -7.99 4.66 -5.90
N GLU A 265 -7.91 3.33 -6.01
CA GLU A 265 -9.04 2.45 -6.31
C GLU A 265 -10.11 2.53 -5.23
N LEU A 266 -9.75 2.50 -3.93
CA LEU A 266 -10.73 2.65 -2.86
C LEU A 266 -11.38 4.02 -2.89
N CYS A 267 -10.61 5.11 -2.97
CA CYS A 267 -11.13 6.46 -3.10
C CYS A 267 -11.95 6.63 -4.39
N PHE A 268 -11.50 6.06 -5.52
CA PHE A 268 -12.19 6.10 -6.81
C PHE A 268 -13.51 5.33 -6.74
N HIS A 269 -13.54 4.12 -6.20
CA HIS A 269 -14.77 3.35 -6.01
C HIS A 269 -15.72 4.06 -5.04
N MET A 270 -15.19 4.66 -3.97
CA MET A 270 -15.97 5.49 -3.05
C MET A 270 -16.54 6.73 -3.77
N GLU A 271 -15.75 7.41 -4.59
CA GLU A 271 -16.17 8.56 -5.38
C GLU A 271 -17.19 8.19 -6.47
N GLN A 272 -16.99 7.07 -7.18
CA GLN A 272 -17.94 6.54 -8.16
C GLN A 272 -19.25 6.15 -7.49
N TYR A 273 -19.20 5.51 -6.32
CA TYR A 273 -20.38 5.21 -5.53
C TYR A 273 -21.13 6.48 -5.14
N LEU A 274 -20.44 7.51 -4.63
CA LEU A 274 -21.05 8.79 -4.27
C LEU A 274 -21.63 9.52 -5.50
N ARG A 275 -21.00 9.41 -6.68
CA ARG A 275 -21.51 10.05 -7.91
C ARG A 275 -22.71 9.33 -8.54
N SER A 276 -22.77 8.01 -8.43
CA SER A 276 -23.78 7.16 -9.09
C SER A 276 -24.98 6.84 -8.20
N ALA A 277 -24.82 6.91 -6.87
CA ALA A 277 -25.94 6.77 -5.95
C ALA A 277 -26.97 7.89 -6.18
N PRO A 278 -28.29 7.59 -6.14
CA PRO A 278 -29.31 8.63 -6.22
C PRO A 278 -29.04 9.73 -5.18
N LYS A 279 -29.04 10.98 -5.63
CA LYS A 279 -28.64 12.14 -4.83
C LYS A 279 -29.39 12.19 -3.48
N ASP A 280 -30.70 12.01 -3.55
CA ASP A 280 -31.65 12.05 -2.43
C ASP A 280 -31.45 10.93 -1.40
N TRP A 281 -30.74 9.86 -1.80
CA TRP A 281 -30.47 8.70 -0.96
C TRP A 281 -29.25 8.90 -0.04
N HIS A 282 -28.25 9.69 -0.47
CA HIS A 282 -26.98 9.85 0.26
C HIS A 282 -26.63 11.29 0.64
N THR A 283 -27.32 12.28 0.08
CA THR A 283 -27.15 13.71 0.43
C THR A 283 -28.46 14.32 0.93
N ILE A 284 -28.34 15.42 1.68
CA ILE A 284 -29.46 16.26 2.10
C ILE A 284 -29.07 17.74 1.98
N SER A 285 -29.97 18.56 1.46
CA SER A 285 -29.75 20.01 1.42
C SER A 285 -29.88 20.61 2.82
N VAL A 286 -29.26 21.76 3.06
CA VAL A 286 -29.38 22.43 4.37
C VAL A 286 -30.83 22.82 4.68
N LYS A 287 -31.64 23.10 3.65
CA LYS A 287 -33.06 23.46 3.80
C LYS A 287 -33.89 22.25 4.21
N ASP A 288 -33.74 21.13 3.50
CA ASP A 288 -34.46 19.89 3.82
C ASP A 288 -34.03 19.36 5.19
N LEU A 289 -32.75 19.49 5.55
CA LEU A 289 -32.28 19.16 6.88
C LEU A 289 -32.95 20.03 7.95
N HIS A 290 -33.10 21.33 7.71
CA HIS A 290 -33.81 22.20 8.63
C HIS A 290 -35.27 21.76 8.81
N GLU A 291 -35.97 21.44 7.71
CA GLU A 291 -37.35 20.94 7.75
C GLU A 291 -37.43 19.58 8.50
N ASP A 292 -36.48 18.67 8.26
CA ASP A 292 -36.39 17.37 8.94
C ASP A 292 -36.17 17.50 10.46
N LEU A 293 -35.46 18.56 10.90
CA LEU A 293 -35.23 18.81 12.32
C LEU A 293 -36.49 19.29 13.07
N GLU A 294 -37.53 19.73 12.36
CA GLU A 294 -38.81 20.14 12.94
C GLU A 294 -39.82 18.97 13.03
N GLN A 295 -39.49 17.81 12.46
CA GLN A 295 -40.35 16.63 12.51
C GLN A 295 -40.39 15.97 13.90
N ALA A 296 -41.40 15.12 14.12
CA ALA A 296 -41.57 14.39 15.38
C ALA A 296 -40.39 13.47 15.72
N THR A 297 -39.66 12.97 14.72
CA THR A 297 -38.47 12.13 14.86
C THR A 297 -37.31 12.70 14.03
N PRO A 298 -36.58 13.70 14.56
CA PRO A 298 -35.49 14.35 13.85
C PRO A 298 -34.26 13.43 13.71
N PRO A 299 -33.39 13.67 12.71
CA PRO A 299 -32.15 12.92 12.57
C PRO A 299 -31.16 13.18 13.72
N LEU A 300 -30.33 12.18 14.03
CA LEU A 300 -29.13 12.41 14.85
C LEU A 300 -28.03 13.03 13.99
N ILE A 301 -27.59 14.23 14.37
CA ILE A 301 -26.52 14.95 13.66
C ILE A 301 -25.16 14.58 14.25
N ILE A 302 -24.23 14.15 13.39
CA ILE A 302 -22.84 13.83 13.71
C ILE A 302 -21.94 14.85 13.04
N ASP A 303 -21.29 15.70 13.82
CA ASP A 303 -20.28 16.63 13.34
C ASP A 303 -18.90 15.97 13.40
N VAL A 304 -18.30 15.72 12.23
CA VAL A 304 -17.01 15.02 12.12
C VAL A 304 -15.81 15.95 12.00
N ARG A 305 -15.99 17.24 12.27
CA ARG A 305 -14.90 18.21 12.39
C ARG A 305 -14.09 18.00 13.66
N GLU A 306 -12.89 18.57 13.69
CA GLU A 306 -12.08 18.64 14.90
C GLU A 306 -12.72 19.59 15.93
N PRO A 307 -12.59 19.35 17.25
CA PRO A 307 -13.25 20.16 18.28
C PRO A 307 -12.95 21.66 18.20
N GLN A 308 -11.77 22.04 17.72
CA GLN A 308 -11.37 23.43 17.53
C GLN A 308 -12.19 24.13 16.45
N GLU A 309 -12.63 23.40 15.41
CA GLU A 309 -13.46 23.96 14.34
C GLU A 309 -14.88 24.29 14.82
N LEU A 310 -15.35 23.72 15.93
CA LEU A 310 -16.69 23.99 16.47
C LEU A 310 -16.79 25.38 17.11
N GLN A 311 -15.66 26.03 17.40
CA GLN A 311 -15.62 27.39 17.93
C GLN A 311 -16.23 28.42 16.96
N SER A 312 -16.24 28.12 15.66
CA SER A 312 -16.90 28.96 14.64
C SER A 312 -18.41 28.68 14.49
N GLY A 313 -18.97 27.81 15.35
CA GLY A 313 -20.36 27.41 15.35
C GLY A 313 -20.57 25.99 14.82
N TYR A 314 -21.58 25.32 15.36
CA TYR A 314 -22.03 23.98 14.96
C TYR A 314 -23.56 23.87 15.03
N LEU A 315 -24.12 22.81 14.44
CA LEU A 315 -25.57 22.63 14.41
C LEU A 315 -26.10 22.29 15.82
N PRO A 316 -27.20 22.91 16.29
CA PRO A 316 -27.80 22.57 17.56
C PRO A 316 -28.13 21.08 17.66
N GLY A 317 -27.79 20.45 18.78
CA GLY A 317 -28.02 19.02 19.00
C GLY A 317 -27.02 18.07 18.32
N ALA A 318 -26.04 18.58 17.56
CA ALA A 318 -25.01 17.75 16.96
C ALA A 318 -24.07 17.14 18.01
N ILE A 319 -23.76 15.85 17.86
CA ILE A 319 -22.68 15.19 18.60
C ILE A 319 -21.38 15.34 17.80
N ASN A 320 -20.31 15.75 18.47
CA ASN A 320 -19.00 15.84 17.81
C ASN A 320 -18.25 14.52 17.94
N ILE A 321 -17.99 13.88 16.80
CA ILE A 321 -17.15 12.69 16.70
C ILE A 321 -16.20 12.93 15.52
N PRO A 322 -14.99 13.47 15.74
CA PRO A 322 -14.04 13.76 14.66
C PRO A 322 -13.84 12.54 13.76
N LEU A 323 -13.69 12.74 12.44
CA LEU A 323 -13.64 11.64 11.46
C LEU A 323 -12.65 10.53 11.85
N ARG A 324 -11.47 10.91 12.37
CA ARG A 324 -10.42 9.96 12.78
C ARG A 324 -10.79 9.16 14.04
N GLN A 325 -11.70 9.68 14.85
CA GLN A 325 -12.18 9.10 16.09
C GLN A 325 -13.49 8.33 15.90
N LEU A 326 -14.11 8.41 14.72
CA LEU A 326 -15.38 7.75 14.41
C LEU A 326 -15.41 6.25 14.74
N PRO A 327 -14.36 5.44 14.45
CA PRO A 327 -14.32 4.04 14.86
C PRO A 327 -14.40 3.82 16.39
N ALA A 328 -13.78 4.71 17.16
CA ALA A 328 -13.80 4.66 18.62
C ALA A 328 -15.10 5.25 19.20
N GLY A 329 -15.73 6.18 18.48
CA GLY A 329 -16.97 6.85 18.88
C GLY A 329 -18.25 6.09 18.54
N LEU A 330 -18.18 4.87 18.00
CA LEU A 330 -19.36 4.10 17.59
C LEU A 330 -20.35 3.82 18.72
N SER A 331 -19.89 3.79 19.97
CA SER A 331 -20.73 3.62 21.17
C SER A 331 -21.67 4.81 21.42
N HIS A 332 -21.36 5.98 20.86
CA HIS A 332 -22.23 7.17 20.93
C HIS A 332 -23.33 7.15 19.87
N LEU A 333 -23.32 6.16 18.96
CA LEU A 333 -24.32 6.03 17.91
C LEU A 333 -25.44 5.08 18.33
N PRO A 334 -26.65 5.23 17.77
CA PRO A 334 -27.77 4.33 18.07
C PRO A 334 -27.43 2.88 17.76
N ALA A 335 -27.81 1.97 18.66
CA ALA A 335 -27.69 0.53 18.41
C ALA A 335 -28.57 0.10 17.21
N ASP A 336 -29.72 0.75 17.02
CA ASP A 336 -30.60 0.55 15.88
C ASP A 336 -29.98 1.14 14.60
N LYS A 337 -29.58 0.25 13.69
CA LYS A 337 -28.95 0.59 12.41
C LYS A 337 -29.90 1.21 11.38
N SER A 338 -31.20 1.20 11.64
CA SER A 338 -32.20 1.88 10.82
C SER A 338 -32.40 3.37 11.19
N SER A 339 -31.80 3.81 12.31
CA SER A 339 -31.87 5.19 12.79
C SER A 339 -31.46 6.19 11.71
N TYR A 340 -32.18 7.32 11.66
CA TYR A 340 -31.88 8.40 10.74
C TYR A 340 -30.67 9.22 11.21
N LEU A 341 -29.56 9.12 10.49
CA LEU A 341 -28.31 9.81 10.80
C LEU A 341 -28.00 10.86 9.72
N VAL A 342 -27.50 12.01 10.16
CA VAL A 342 -26.99 13.07 9.28
C VAL A 342 -25.57 13.40 9.69
N VAL A 343 -24.64 13.41 8.73
CA VAL A 343 -23.23 13.68 8.98
C VAL A 343 -22.82 14.99 8.34
N ILE A 344 -22.13 15.84 9.10
CA ILE A 344 -21.71 17.17 8.66
C ILE A 344 -20.23 17.42 8.93
N CYS A 345 -19.59 18.17 8.04
CA CYS A 345 -18.28 18.74 8.25
C CYS A 345 -18.20 20.17 7.69
N ARG A 346 -16.99 20.75 7.58
CA ARG A 346 -16.82 22.10 7.03
C ARG A 346 -17.33 22.28 5.60
N SER A 347 -17.24 21.28 4.73
CA SER A 347 -17.53 21.45 3.29
C SER A 347 -18.33 20.32 2.65
N GLY A 348 -18.66 19.27 3.39
CA GLY A 348 -19.30 18.06 2.86
C GLY A 348 -18.33 16.91 2.51
N SER A 349 -17.02 17.17 2.41
CA SER A 349 -16.03 16.15 1.97
C SER A 349 -15.76 15.08 3.04
N ARG A 350 -15.35 15.48 4.25
CA ARG A 350 -15.06 14.54 5.37
C ARG A 350 -16.31 13.75 5.80
N SER A 351 -17.46 14.41 5.77
CA SER A 351 -18.75 13.82 6.13
C SER A 351 -19.24 12.80 5.11
N ALA A 352 -18.88 12.92 3.83
CA ALA A 352 -19.13 11.88 2.84
C ALA A 352 -18.38 10.57 3.15
N TYR A 353 -17.09 10.66 3.53
CA TYR A 353 -16.31 9.50 3.97
C TYR A 353 -16.86 8.87 5.24
N ALA A 354 -17.25 9.68 6.22
CA ALA A 354 -17.90 9.19 7.43
C ALA A 354 -19.24 8.49 7.14
N ALA A 355 -20.07 9.04 6.26
CA ALA A 355 -21.34 8.44 5.88
C ALA A 355 -21.15 7.06 5.21
N LEU A 356 -20.16 6.94 4.32
CA LEU A 356 -19.76 5.67 3.72
C LEU A 356 -19.28 4.65 4.76
N TYR A 357 -18.44 5.07 5.69
CA TYR A 357 -17.96 4.23 6.77
C TYR A 357 -19.10 3.73 7.67
N LEU A 358 -20.06 4.59 8.02
CA LEU A 358 -21.23 4.17 8.79
C LEU A 358 -22.12 3.19 8.01
N ARG A 359 -22.28 3.40 6.70
CA ARG A 359 -23.02 2.47 5.83
C ARG A 359 -22.35 1.10 5.74
N SER A 360 -21.02 1.03 5.71
CA SER A 360 -20.31 -0.27 5.73
C SER A 360 -20.47 -1.02 7.05
N LEU A 361 -20.81 -0.33 8.14
CA LEU A 361 -21.19 -0.89 9.43
C LEU A 361 -22.69 -1.23 9.56
N GLY A 362 -23.44 -1.09 8.46
CA GLY A 362 -24.85 -1.46 8.37
C GLY A 362 -25.85 -0.34 8.65
N TYR A 363 -25.41 0.91 8.91
CA TYR A 363 -26.35 2.04 9.02
C TYR A 363 -26.89 2.41 7.64
N LEU A 364 -28.17 2.11 7.37
CA LEU A 364 -28.73 2.25 6.01
C LEU A 364 -29.31 3.64 5.71
N ASN A 365 -29.66 4.40 6.76
CA ASN A 365 -30.28 5.72 6.66
C ASN A 365 -29.31 6.84 7.10
N VAL A 366 -28.27 7.10 6.29
CA VAL A 366 -27.20 8.05 6.62
C VAL A 366 -27.03 9.10 5.52
N LYS A 367 -27.32 10.38 5.78
CA LYS A 367 -27.18 11.44 4.77
C LYS A 367 -26.00 12.37 5.05
N ASN A 368 -25.31 12.80 3.99
CA ASN A 368 -24.26 13.82 4.02
C ASN A 368 -24.87 15.21 3.77
N VAL A 369 -24.52 16.21 4.58
CA VAL A 369 -25.03 17.58 4.39
C VAL A 369 -24.28 18.30 3.27
N GLU A 370 -25.03 18.80 2.28
CA GLU A 370 -24.46 19.56 1.17
C GLU A 370 -23.91 20.92 1.61
N GLY A 371 -22.69 21.26 1.14
CA GLY A 371 -22.03 22.53 1.45
C GLY A 371 -21.57 22.69 2.90
N GLY A 372 -21.88 21.75 3.79
CA GLY A 372 -21.44 21.72 5.18
C GLY A 372 -21.89 22.93 6.00
N VAL A 373 -21.13 23.21 7.06
CA VAL A 373 -21.45 24.28 8.03
C VAL A 373 -21.55 25.69 7.40
N PRO A 374 -20.70 26.10 6.45
CA PRO A 374 -20.83 27.39 5.78
C PRO A 374 -22.16 27.54 5.03
N ALA A 375 -22.65 26.49 4.35
CA ALA A 375 -23.94 26.54 3.66
C ALA A 375 -25.10 26.67 4.67
N TRP A 376 -25.00 25.98 5.80
CA TRP A 376 -25.96 26.09 6.91
C TRP A 376 -26.01 27.52 7.46
N GLN A 377 -24.84 28.12 7.69
CA GLN A 377 -24.72 29.51 8.17
C GLN A 377 -25.21 30.53 7.15
N GLN A 378 -24.87 30.35 5.87
CA GLN A 378 -25.31 31.24 4.77
C GLN A 378 -26.83 31.21 4.58
N ALA A 379 -27.47 30.07 4.84
CA ALA A 379 -28.92 29.95 4.83
C ALA A 379 -29.61 30.63 6.04
N GLY A 380 -28.84 31.15 6.99
CA GLY A 380 -29.35 31.87 8.17
C GLY A 380 -29.91 30.94 9.25
N PHE A 381 -29.56 29.65 9.23
CA PHE A 381 -30.09 28.68 10.19
C PHE A 381 -29.35 28.72 11.53
N PRO A 382 -30.00 28.29 12.64
CA PRO A 382 -29.44 28.41 13.97
C PRO A 382 -28.13 27.65 14.15
N VAL A 383 -27.17 28.26 14.86
CA VAL A 383 -25.92 27.61 15.28
C VAL A 383 -25.74 27.70 16.79
N SER A 384 -25.11 26.68 17.36
CA SER A 384 -24.63 26.65 18.74
C SER A 384 -23.13 26.88 18.79
N PHE A 385 -22.65 27.37 19.93
CA PHE A 385 -21.24 27.56 20.21
C PHE A 385 -20.85 26.79 21.47
N PRO A 386 -19.60 26.30 21.57
CA PRO A 386 -19.13 25.65 22.79
C PRO A 386 -19.31 26.60 23.97
N LYS A 387 -19.80 26.08 25.11
CA LYS A 387 -19.88 26.90 26.33
C LYS A 387 -18.45 27.34 26.70
N ALA A 388 -18.27 28.63 26.98
CA ALA A 388 -17.01 29.12 27.53
C ALA A 388 -16.72 28.37 28.83
N SER A 389 -15.55 27.74 28.88
CA SER A 389 -15.04 26.98 30.02
C SER A 389 -14.90 27.85 31.27
#